data_AF-A0A7K5G2D3-F1
#
_entry.id   AF-A0A7K5G2D3-F1
#
_cell.length_a   1.000
_cell.length_b   1.000
_cell.length_c   1.000
_cell.angle_alpha   90.00
_cell.angle_beta   90.00
_cell.angle_gamma   90.00
#
_symmetry.space_group_name_H-M   'P 1'
#
loop_
_entity.id
_entity.type
_entity.pdbx_description
1 polymer ?
#
loop_
_entity_poly.entity_id
_entity_poly.type
_entity_poly.pdbx_seq_one_letter_code
_entity_poly.pdbx_strand_id
1 'polypeptide(L)'
;MAPGSSPTAAEAYRPNRFVSLPAELDPSTYDASPEKRRAEAQRLAIRARLKRQYQLQLNNPNPPAVIEDPALVRWAYARTQNVYPTFRPTPKTSFLGALFGIGPVLFWIAVFKADR
;
A
#
# COMPACT_ATOMS: atom_id res chain seq x y z
N MET A 1 -27.30 33.57 22.30
CA MET A 1 -27.10 32.52 21.29
C MET A 1 -25.60 32.38 21.14
N ALA A 2 -24.99 31.37 21.77
CA ALA A 2 -23.53 31.22 21.73
C ALA A 2 -23.09 30.86 20.30
N PRO A 3 -22.03 31.48 19.75
CA PRO A 3 -21.51 31.09 18.45
C PRO A 3 -21.02 29.64 18.54
N GLY A 4 -21.45 28.79 17.61
CA GLY A 4 -20.99 27.41 17.51
C GLY A 4 -19.46 27.37 17.37
N SER A 5 -18.83 26.41 18.06
CA SER A 5 -17.38 26.20 18.05
C SER A 5 -16.83 26.13 16.61
N SER A 6 -15.76 26.87 16.33
CA SER A 6 -15.05 26.78 15.05
C SER A 6 -14.53 25.34 14.80
N PRO A 7 -14.57 24.84 13.56
CA PRO A 7 -14.10 23.50 13.25
C PRO A 7 -12.63 23.34 13.59
N THR A 8 -12.25 22.17 14.10
CA THR A 8 -10.85 21.87 14.46
C THR A 8 -9.98 21.76 13.20
N ALA A 9 -8.67 22.00 13.32
CA ALA A 9 -7.74 21.90 12.19
C ALA A 9 -7.76 20.51 11.52
N ALA A 10 -8.04 19.45 12.29
CA ALA A 10 -8.20 18.09 11.79
C ALA A 10 -9.48 17.93 10.93
N GLU A 11 -10.59 18.58 11.31
CA GLU A 11 -11.84 18.58 10.52
C GLU A 11 -11.73 19.43 9.25
N ALA A 12 -10.92 20.49 9.30
CA ALA A 12 -10.64 21.34 8.15
C ALA A 12 -9.72 20.66 7.11
N TYR A 13 -8.81 19.78 7.57
CA TYR A 13 -7.89 19.07 6.69
C TYR A 13 -8.59 17.95 5.92
N ARG A 14 -8.54 18.02 4.59
CA ARG A 14 -9.15 17.01 3.70
C ARG A 14 -8.06 16.15 3.05
N PRO A 15 -7.79 14.94 3.57
CA PRO A 15 -6.83 14.04 2.93
C PRO A 15 -7.34 13.61 1.56
N ASN A 16 -6.41 13.33 0.65
CA ASN A 16 -6.69 12.79 -0.68
C ASN A 16 -5.89 11.51 -0.90
N ARG A 17 -6.21 10.73 -1.92
CA ARG A 17 -5.48 9.53 -2.35
C ARG A 17 -3.97 9.76 -2.48
N PHE A 18 -3.55 10.97 -2.84
CA PHE A 18 -2.15 11.34 -3.01
C PHE A 18 -1.54 12.07 -1.80
N VAL A 19 -2.35 12.51 -0.84
CA VAL A 19 -1.91 13.28 0.32
C VAL A 19 -2.60 12.73 1.56
N SER A 20 -1.85 11.99 2.38
CA SER A 20 -2.36 11.39 3.62
C SER A 20 -2.66 12.44 4.69
N LEU A 21 -3.43 12.03 5.69
CA LEU A 21 -3.61 12.79 6.93
C LEU A 21 -2.28 12.81 7.70
N PRO A 22 -1.77 13.99 8.12
CA PRO A 22 -0.63 14.08 9.03
C PRO A 22 -0.90 13.33 10.33
N ALA A 23 0.13 12.70 10.90
CA ALA A 23 -0.02 11.91 12.11
C ALA A 23 -0.49 12.74 13.30
N GLU A 24 -0.11 14.02 13.36
CA GLU A 24 -0.51 14.97 14.41
C GLU A 24 -1.99 15.34 14.34
N LEU A 25 -2.60 15.25 13.15
CA LEU A 25 -4.03 15.55 12.96
C LEU A 25 -4.91 14.30 13.08
N ASP A 26 -4.33 13.10 13.07
CA ASP A 26 -5.06 11.85 13.24
C ASP A 26 -5.49 11.69 14.72
N PRO A 27 -6.81 11.70 15.02
CA PRO A 27 -7.29 11.48 16.38
C PRO A 27 -6.85 10.12 16.94
N SER A 28 -6.65 9.12 16.06
CA SER A 28 -6.22 7.79 16.45
C SER A 28 -4.81 7.82 17.07
N THR A 29 -3.95 8.77 16.70
CA THR A 29 -2.57 8.89 17.23
C THR A 29 -2.54 9.03 18.74
N TYR A 30 -3.46 9.80 19.30
CA TYR A 30 -3.54 10.08 20.73
C TYR A 30 -4.35 9.05 21.53
N ASP A 31 -4.89 8.02 20.87
CA ASP A 31 -5.56 6.92 21.58
C ASP A 31 -4.56 6.21 22.52
N ALA A 32 -4.90 6.22 23.81
CA ALA A 32 -4.12 5.62 24.89
C ALA A 32 -4.72 4.30 25.39
N SER A 33 -5.67 3.73 24.65
CA SER A 33 -6.33 2.47 24.99
C SER A 33 -5.32 1.33 25.25
N PRO A 34 -5.62 0.42 26.20
CA PRO A 34 -4.72 -0.69 26.52
C PRO A 34 -4.52 -1.65 25.35
N GLU A 35 -5.52 -1.80 24.48
CA GLU A 35 -5.45 -2.65 23.29
C GLU A 35 -4.47 -2.09 22.26
N LYS A 36 -4.52 -0.79 21.98
CA LYS A 36 -3.61 -0.14 21.05
C LYS A 36 -2.16 -0.22 21.54
N ARG A 37 -1.91 0.00 22.84
CA ARG A 37 -0.57 -0.20 23.45
C ARG A 37 -0.06 -1.62 23.28
N ARG A 38 -0.92 -2.63 23.46
CA ARG A 38 -0.55 -4.04 23.23
C ARG A 38 -0.21 -4.30 21.76
N ALA A 39 -1.00 -3.78 20.83
CA ALA A 39 -0.73 -3.92 19.40
C ALA A 39 0.58 -3.22 18.99
N GLU A 40 0.87 -2.03 19.51
CA GLU A 40 2.12 -1.32 19.29
C GLU A 40 3.33 -2.07 19.86
N ALA A 41 3.21 -2.61 21.08
CA ALA A 41 4.26 -3.43 21.68
C ALA A 41 4.54 -4.70 20.86
N GLN A 42 3.51 -5.37 20.35
CA GLN A 42 3.66 -6.52 19.46
C GLN A 42 4.34 -6.15 18.14
N ARG A 43 3.92 -5.04 17.49
CA ARG A 43 4.55 -4.52 16.27
C ARG A 43 6.02 -4.17 16.51
N LEU A 44 6.33 -3.54 17.65
CA LEU A 44 7.70 -3.20 18.04
C LEU A 44 8.54 -4.45 18.28
N ALA A 45 8.00 -5.47 18.95
CA ALA A 45 8.68 -6.74 19.18
C ALA A 45 9.05 -7.43 17.86
N ILE A 46 8.12 -7.48 16.90
CA ILE A 46 8.38 -8.01 15.55
C ILE A 46 9.47 -7.19 14.85
N ARG A 47 9.35 -5.85 14.86
CA ARG A 47 10.34 -4.95 14.25
C ARG A 47 11.74 -5.14 14.84
N ALA A 48 11.83 -5.21 16.17
CA ALA A 48 13.09 -5.41 16.89
C ALA A 48 13.72 -6.78 16.56
N ARG A 49 12.91 -7.84 16.51
CA ARG A 49 13.36 -9.18 16.12
C ARG A 49 13.93 -9.19 14.69
N LEU A 50 13.21 -8.63 13.73
CA LEU A 50 13.65 -8.56 12.33
C LEU A 50 14.93 -7.71 12.18
N LYS A 51 15.00 -6.55 12.86
CA LYS A 51 16.20 -5.70 12.86
C LYS A 51 17.41 -6.43 13.44
N ARG A 52 17.25 -7.14 14.55
CA ARG A 52 18.32 -7.94 15.16
C ARG A 52 18.83 -9.01 14.20
N GLN A 53 17.93 -9.75 13.56
CA GLN A 53 18.30 -10.78 12.59
C GLN A 53 19.15 -10.20 11.45
N TYR A 54 18.72 -9.08 10.87
CA TYR A 54 19.47 -8.40 9.81
C TYR A 54 20.84 -7.92 10.30
N GLN A 55 20.90 -7.29 11.47
CA GLN A 55 22.16 -6.81 12.05
C GLN A 55 23.16 -7.94 12.33
N LEU A 56 22.71 -9.13 12.76
CA LEU A 56 23.59 -10.28 12.95
C LEU A 56 24.20 -10.78 11.64
N GLN A 57 23.45 -10.74 10.53
CA GLN A 57 23.96 -11.12 9.22
C GLN A 57 24.92 -10.07 8.66
N LEU A 58 24.57 -8.78 8.83
CA LEU A 58 25.38 -7.66 8.36
C LEU A 58 26.73 -7.56 9.08
N ASN A 59 26.74 -7.78 10.39
CA ASN A 59 27.94 -7.68 11.22
C ASN A 59 28.74 -9.00 11.29
N ASN A 60 28.39 -10.02 10.49
CA ASN A 60 29.16 -11.26 10.42
C ASN A 60 30.53 -10.98 9.76
N PRO A 61 31.67 -11.41 10.35
CA PRO A 61 32.98 -11.22 9.74
C PRO A 61 33.13 -11.86 8.35
N ASN A 62 32.31 -12.89 8.05
CA ASN A 62 32.23 -13.50 6.73
C ASN A 62 30.80 -13.37 6.20
N PRO A 63 30.39 -12.19 5.69
CA PRO A 63 29.03 -11.99 5.22
C PRO A 63 28.83 -12.67 3.85
N PRO A 64 27.60 -13.12 3.55
CA PRO A 64 27.26 -13.53 2.19
C PRO A 64 27.33 -12.32 1.24
N ALA A 65 27.56 -12.58 -0.05
CA ALA A 65 27.63 -11.52 -1.07
C ALA A 65 26.35 -10.67 -1.15
N VAL A 66 25.19 -11.28 -0.86
CA VAL A 66 23.89 -10.61 -0.77
C VAL A 66 23.15 -11.14 0.45
N ILE A 67 22.63 -10.24 1.28
CA ILE A 67 21.71 -10.59 2.36
C ILE A 67 20.30 -10.68 1.76
N GLU A 68 19.77 -11.89 1.65
CA GLU A 68 18.44 -12.11 1.10
C GLU A 68 17.35 -11.57 2.03
N ASP A 69 16.51 -10.66 1.52
CA ASP A 69 15.31 -10.22 2.22
C ASP A 69 14.11 -11.08 1.78
N PRO A 70 13.58 -11.96 2.65
CA PRO A 70 12.43 -12.78 2.32
C PRO A 70 11.15 -11.96 2.08
N ALA A 71 11.05 -10.73 2.60
CA ALA A 71 9.94 -9.83 2.28
C ALA A 71 10.00 -9.36 0.82
N LEU A 72 11.19 -9.03 0.32
CA LEU A 72 11.41 -8.65 -1.07
C LEU A 72 11.10 -9.83 -2.03
N VAL A 73 11.59 -11.02 -1.70
CA VAL A 73 11.34 -12.23 -2.52
C VAL A 73 9.84 -12.52 -2.59
N ARG A 74 9.13 -12.48 -1.46
CA ARG A 74 7.66 -12.67 -1.44
C ARG A 74 6.92 -11.57 -2.20
N TRP A 75 7.38 -10.32 -2.11
CA TRP A 75 6.81 -9.22 -2.88
C TRP A 75 6.97 -9.44 -4.39
N ALA A 76 8.16 -9.84 -4.83
CA ALA A 76 8.43 -10.15 -6.22
C ALA A 76 7.56 -11.32 -6.70
N TYR A 77 7.50 -12.41 -5.92
CA TYR A 77 6.65 -13.57 -6.20
C TYR A 77 5.17 -13.19 -6.37
N ALA A 78 4.65 -12.36 -5.46
CA ALA A 78 3.26 -11.91 -5.50
C ALA A 78 2.94 -11.11 -6.78
N ARG A 79 3.92 -10.36 -7.30
CA ARG A 79 3.78 -9.51 -8.49
C ARG A 79 3.97 -10.26 -9.80
N THR A 80 4.71 -11.36 -9.81
CA THR A 80 5.08 -12.07 -11.05
C THR A 80 4.39 -13.42 -11.18
N GLN A 81 4.50 -14.26 -10.15
CA GLN A 81 4.09 -15.66 -10.21
C GLN A 81 2.68 -15.88 -9.66
N ASN A 82 2.22 -15.06 -8.71
CA ASN A 82 0.91 -15.24 -8.07
C ASN A 82 -0.26 -14.53 -8.77
N VAL A 83 -0.04 -13.88 -9.91
CA VAL A 83 -1.08 -13.09 -10.59
C VAL A 83 -2.17 -13.97 -11.19
N TYR A 84 -1.78 -14.96 -12.01
CA TYR A 84 -2.74 -15.86 -12.68
C TYR A 84 -3.36 -16.93 -11.76
N PRO A 85 -2.62 -17.57 -10.84
CA PRO A 85 -3.21 -18.54 -9.92
C PRO A 85 -4.35 -17.97 -9.07
N THR A 86 -4.28 -16.68 -8.73
CA THR A 86 -5.29 -15.98 -7.91
C THR A 86 -6.35 -15.26 -8.77
N PHE A 87 -6.21 -15.26 -10.10
CA PHE A 87 -7.15 -14.59 -10.99
C PHE A 87 -8.47 -15.36 -11.08
N ARG A 88 -9.59 -14.63 -11.00
CA ARG A 88 -10.94 -15.18 -11.21
C ARG A 88 -11.65 -14.41 -12.30
N PRO A 89 -12.17 -15.08 -13.35
CA PRO A 89 -12.95 -14.43 -14.38
C PRO A 89 -14.31 -14.02 -13.80
N THR A 90 -14.43 -12.76 -13.39
CA THR A 90 -15.67 -12.13 -12.90
C THR A 90 -16.19 -11.12 -13.93
N PRO A 91 -17.48 -10.75 -13.90
CA PRO A 91 -18.01 -9.71 -14.80
C PRO A 91 -17.21 -8.39 -14.76
N LYS A 92 -16.78 -7.96 -13.56
CA LYS A 92 -15.94 -6.76 -13.38
C LYS A 92 -14.58 -6.90 -14.07
N THR A 93 -13.88 -8.02 -13.88
CA THR A 93 -12.56 -8.22 -14.47
C THR A 93 -12.64 -8.41 -15.98
N SER A 94 -13.67 -9.11 -16.48
CA SER A 94 -13.89 -9.28 -17.91
C SER A 94 -14.23 -7.95 -18.59
N PHE A 95 -15.09 -7.12 -17.96
CA PHE A 95 -15.41 -5.79 -18.47
C PHE A 95 -14.17 -4.87 -18.51
N LEU A 96 -13.40 -4.80 -17.43
CA LEU A 96 -12.15 -4.02 -17.39
C LEU A 96 -11.15 -4.54 -18.44
N GLY A 97 -11.02 -5.86 -18.58
CA GLY A 97 -10.16 -6.47 -19.59
C GLY A 97 -10.56 -6.10 -21.02
N ALA A 98 -11.86 -6.18 -21.35
CA ALA A 98 -12.35 -5.79 -22.67
C ALA A 98 -12.18 -4.28 -22.91
N LEU A 99 -12.55 -3.44 -21.94
CA LEU A 99 -12.47 -1.99 -22.05
C LEU A 99 -11.02 -1.52 -22.26
N PHE A 100 -10.07 -2.02 -21.46
CA PHE A 100 -8.68 -1.57 -21.52
C PHE A 100 -7.83 -2.37 -22.53
N GLY A 101 -8.22 -3.58 -22.89
CA GLY A 101 -7.53 -4.39 -23.90
C GLY A 101 -7.99 -4.09 -25.33
N ILE A 102 -9.31 -4.06 -25.56
CA ILE A 102 -9.92 -3.89 -26.89
C ILE A 102 -10.25 -2.42 -27.17
N GLY A 103 -10.67 -1.67 -26.15
CA GLY A 103 -11.10 -0.27 -26.30
C GLY A 103 -10.08 0.62 -27.01
N PRO A 104 -8.80 0.66 -26.59
CA PRO A 104 -7.79 1.47 -27.28
C PRO A 104 -7.59 1.07 -28.75
N VAL A 105 -7.70 -0.23 -29.07
CA VAL A 105 -7.55 -0.72 -30.45
C VAL A 105 -8.68 -0.18 -31.33
N LEU A 106 -9.93 -0.30 -30.88
CA LEU A 106 -11.09 0.23 -31.62
C LEU A 106 -11.05 1.74 -31.73
N PHE A 107 -10.63 2.43 -30.67
CA PHE A 107 -10.45 3.87 -30.67
C PHE A 107 -9.47 4.31 -31.78
N TRP A 108 -8.28 3.71 -31.83
CA TRP A 108 -7.28 4.08 -32.85
C TRP A 108 -7.69 3.69 -34.26
N ILE A 109 -8.39 2.56 -34.45
CA ILE A 109 -8.98 2.21 -35.76
C ILE A 109 -9.91 3.32 -36.24
N ALA A 110 -10.80 3.81 -35.37
CA ALA A 110 -11.74 4.87 -35.72
C ALA A 110 -11.02 6.18 -36.06
N VAL A 111 -10.02 6.58 -35.26
CA VAL A 111 -9.21 7.78 -35.51
C VAL A 111 -8.49 7.69 -36.86
N PHE A 112 -7.76 6.61 -37.12
CA PHE A 112 -7.03 6.42 -38.38
C PHE A 112 -7.95 6.26 -39.60
N LYS A 113 -9.18 5.78 -39.40
CA LYS A 113 -10.18 5.68 -40.46
C LYS A 113 -10.85 7.03 -40.76
N ALA A 114 -10.93 7.93 -39.78
CA ALA A 114 -11.49 9.27 -39.99
C ALA A 114 -10.47 10.24 -40.62
N ASP A 115 -9.17 9.98 -40.43
CA ASP A 115 -8.07 10.75 -41.03
C ASP A 115 -7.79 10.34 -42.50
N ARG A 116 -8.06 9.09 -42.85
CA ARG A 116 -7.95 8.55 -44.22
C ARG A 116 -9.22 8.75 -45.04
#